data_AF-A0A846C1I3-F1
#
_entry.id   AF-A0A846C1I3-F1
#
_cell.length_a   1.000
_cell.length_b   1.000
_cell.length_c   1.000
_cell.angle_alpha   90.00
_cell.angle_beta   90.00
_cell.angle_gamma   90.00
#
_symmetry.space_group_name_H-M   'P 1'
#
loop_
_entity.id
_entity.type
_entity.pdbx_description
1 polymer ?
#
loop_
_entity_poly.entity_id
_entity_poly.type
_entity_poly.pdbx_seq_one_letter_code
_entity_poly.pdbx_strand_id
1 'polypeptide(L)'
;MKPRIIVCGLGRTGYKIFRLLRQQGATVVGISDRPLRGEGSEIIVGNFRSASTLLAAGIQSAHTLVLAGKDESVNLAVLMLARILNPKIRIINRLFNTSLGDRLDHTLTDHTTMSVSALAAPVFAFAALGNHAIGQLRLYNQTWPMHEELIDRNHPWLGRKIASLWDDRSVMLIYYIPAADPIDLVSAVVKGRQLQVGDRLIIASKPSVRTRRQSLIHNFFKIFARLRQFQRHSKSAVILNLALLVTVLVCTITYISINLNNSFVDSLYFTVGMITGAGGNEKIAEQAPGSIKIFTSIMMLVGTAIVGICYALLNDFVLGTRFQ
;
A
#
# COMPACT_ATOMS: atom_id res chain seq x y z
N MET A 1 -2.32 -16.32 35.52
CA MET A 1 -0.97 -15.80 35.20
C MET A 1 -1.11 -14.65 34.21
N LYS A 2 -0.37 -13.55 34.35
CA LYS A 2 -0.41 -12.45 33.37
C LYS A 2 0.18 -12.92 32.04
N PRO A 3 -0.42 -12.61 30.88
CA PRO A 3 0.10 -13.03 29.58
C PRO A 3 1.49 -12.42 29.36
N ARG A 4 2.45 -13.25 28.97
CA ARG A 4 3.81 -12.81 28.60
C ARG A 4 3.82 -12.40 27.14
N ILE A 5 4.14 -11.13 26.90
CA ILE A 5 4.21 -10.53 25.57
C ILE A 5 5.66 -10.21 25.25
N ILE A 6 6.12 -10.60 24.07
CA ILE A 6 7.42 -10.20 23.54
C ILE A 6 7.19 -9.14 22.48
N VAL A 7 7.88 -8.00 22.57
CA VAL A 7 7.88 -6.97 21.52
C VAL A 7 9.24 -6.95 20.85
N CYS A 8 9.29 -7.46 19.62
CA CYS A 8 10.50 -7.53 18.82
C CYS A 8 10.61 -6.32 17.88
N GLY A 9 11.75 -5.62 17.95
CA GLY A 9 12.01 -4.43 17.15
C GLY A 9 11.59 -3.14 17.85
N LEU A 10 12.32 -2.73 18.90
CA LEU A 10 12.10 -1.50 19.67
C LEU A 10 12.59 -0.22 18.95
N GLY A 11 12.15 -0.03 17.70
CA GLY A 11 12.22 1.26 17.02
C GLY A 11 11.19 2.25 17.55
N ARG A 12 10.87 3.31 16.80
CA ARG A 12 9.90 4.34 17.23
C ARG A 12 8.52 3.76 17.60
N THR A 13 8.00 2.86 16.77
CA THR A 13 6.68 2.23 16.99
C THR A 13 6.76 1.14 18.05
N GLY A 14 7.71 0.21 17.94
CA GLY A 14 7.86 -0.91 18.87
C GLY A 14 8.12 -0.45 20.30
N TYR A 15 8.94 0.58 20.50
CA TYR A 15 9.19 1.13 21.84
C TYR A 15 7.93 1.76 22.47
N LYS A 16 7.09 2.45 21.68
CA LYS A 16 5.80 2.95 22.17
C LYS A 16 4.85 1.82 22.54
N ILE A 17 4.77 0.77 21.72
CA ILE A 17 3.97 -0.43 22.01
C ILE A 17 4.43 -1.07 23.33
N PHE A 18 5.73 -1.29 23.47
CA PHE A 18 6.34 -1.82 24.70
C PHE A 18 5.94 -1.01 25.93
N ARG A 19 6.10 0.33 25.91
CA ARG A 19 5.74 1.18 27.04
C ARG A 19 4.24 1.17 27.37
N LEU A 20 3.37 1.25 26.35
CA LEU A 20 1.92 1.28 26.55
C LEU A 20 1.41 -0.03 27.17
N LEU A 21 1.89 -1.17 26.69
CA LEU A 21 1.54 -2.47 27.26
C LEU A 21 2.00 -2.60 28.71
N ARG A 22 3.19 -2.09 29.04
CA ARG A 22 3.69 -2.05 30.43
C ARG A 22 2.84 -1.13 31.32
N GLN A 23 2.47 0.04 30.83
CA GLN A 23 1.59 0.98 31.56
C GLN A 23 0.21 0.36 31.84
N GLN A 24 -0.27 -0.53 30.99
CA GLN A 24 -1.49 -1.32 31.21
C GLN A 24 -1.30 -2.53 32.15
N GLY A 25 -0.10 -2.71 32.72
CA GLY A 25 0.19 -3.75 33.71
C GLY A 25 0.46 -5.14 33.13
N ALA A 26 0.69 -5.26 31.81
CA ALA A 26 1.08 -6.51 31.16
C ALA A 26 2.55 -6.88 31.43
N THR A 27 2.88 -8.17 31.38
CA THR A 27 4.26 -8.65 31.48
C THR A 27 4.88 -8.63 30.08
N VAL A 28 5.80 -7.69 29.85
CA VAL A 28 6.34 -7.42 28.50
C VAL A 28 7.86 -7.52 28.51
N VAL A 29 8.42 -8.29 27.57
CA VAL A 29 9.85 -8.34 27.29
C VAL A 29 10.11 -7.69 25.93
N GLY A 30 11.07 -6.77 25.89
CA GLY A 30 11.45 -6.08 24.66
C GLY A 30 12.70 -6.69 24.03
N ILE A 31 12.76 -6.75 22.70
CA ILE A 31 13.98 -7.11 21.96
C ILE A 31 14.41 -5.93 21.08
N SER A 32 15.67 -5.53 21.23
CA SER A 32 16.28 -4.41 20.51
C SER A 32 17.62 -4.85 19.88
N ASP A 33 18.00 -4.22 18.77
CA ASP A 33 19.32 -4.39 18.15
C ASP A 33 20.40 -3.53 18.82
N ARG A 34 20.00 -2.63 19.70
CA ARG A 34 20.86 -1.68 20.42
C ARG A 34 20.37 -1.46 21.85
N PRO A 35 21.26 -1.07 22.79
CA PRO A 35 20.86 -0.72 24.14
C PRO A 35 19.95 0.51 24.14
N LEU A 36 18.92 0.49 24.99
CA LEU A 36 18.00 1.59 25.21
C LEU A 36 18.20 2.13 26.62
N ARG A 37 18.34 3.45 26.76
CA ARG A 37 18.60 4.09 28.06
C ARG A 37 17.32 4.16 28.89
N GLY A 38 17.43 3.88 30.19
CA GLY A 38 16.36 4.11 31.18
C GLY A 38 15.34 2.98 31.34
N GLU A 39 15.56 1.82 30.70
CA GLU A 39 14.69 0.64 30.81
C GLU A 39 15.56 -0.53 31.26
N GLY A 40 15.15 -1.22 32.34
CA GLY A 40 15.96 -2.20 33.07
C GLY A 40 16.13 -3.57 32.39
N SER A 41 16.10 -4.64 33.20
CA SER A 41 16.36 -6.04 32.84
C SER A 41 15.37 -6.70 31.86
N GLU A 42 14.32 -5.99 31.45
CA GLU A 42 13.24 -6.51 30.59
C GLU A 42 13.49 -6.24 29.10
N ILE A 43 14.65 -5.67 28.75
CA ILE A 43 15.08 -5.47 27.36
C ILE A 43 16.29 -6.36 27.07
N ILE A 44 16.15 -7.17 26.02
CA ILE A 44 17.21 -8.02 25.50
C ILE A 44 17.79 -7.36 24.26
N VAL A 45 19.10 -7.16 24.29
CA VAL A 45 19.85 -6.62 23.16
C VAL A 45 20.44 -7.78 22.36
N GLY A 46 20.08 -7.89 21.10
CA GLY A 46 20.56 -8.98 20.26
C GLY A 46 20.00 -8.95 18.84
N ASN A 47 20.47 -9.88 18.01
CA ASN A 47 19.97 -10.03 16.64
C ASN A 47 18.57 -10.65 16.65
N PHE A 48 17.60 -9.95 16.07
CA PHE A 48 16.21 -10.42 15.98
C PHE A 48 16.09 -11.81 15.34
N ARG A 49 16.95 -12.12 14.35
CA ARG A 49 16.92 -13.39 13.60
C ARG A 49 17.60 -14.54 14.35
N SER A 50 18.17 -14.29 15.53
CA SER A 50 18.85 -15.33 16.31
C SER A 50 17.87 -16.08 17.21
N ALA A 51 17.92 -17.42 17.14
CA ALA A 51 17.15 -18.28 18.04
C ALA A 51 17.52 -18.03 19.51
N SER A 52 18.81 -17.80 19.80
CA SER A 52 19.28 -17.53 21.16
C SER A 52 18.68 -16.26 21.74
N THR A 53 18.47 -15.21 20.92
CA THR A 53 17.85 -13.95 21.36
C THR A 53 16.37 -14.15 21.68
N LEU A 54 15.64 -14.92 20.85
CA LEU A 54 14.23 -15.24 21.12
C LEU A 54 14.07 -16.16 22.35
N LEU A 55 14.97 -17.12 22.53
CA LEU A 55 15.00 -18.01 23.69
C LEU A 55 15.29 -17.23 24.98
N ALA A 56 16.26 -16.32 24.96
CA ALA A 56 16.53 -15.42 26.08
C ALA A 56 15.29 -14.57 26.43
N ALA A 57 14.48 -14.20 25.42
CA ALA A 57 13.21 -13.49 25.63
C ALA A 57 12.07 -14.37 26.17
N GLY A 58 12.30 -15.68 26.33
CA GLY A 58 11.31 -16.61 26.86
C GLY A 58 10.23 -17.02 25.85
N ILE A 59 10.54 -16.98 24.55
CA ILE A 59 9.58 -17.25 23.45
C ILE A 59 8.77 -18.55 23.62
N GLN A 60 9.38 -19.59 24.19
CA GLN A 60 8.75 -20.90 24.41
C GLN A 60 7.53 -20.84 25.33
N SER A 61 7.51 -19.90 26.28
CA SER A 61 6.41 -19.70 27.24
C SER A 61 5.61 -18.41 26.98
N ALA A 62 5.98 -17.65 25.95
CA ALA A 62 5.31 -16.42 25.59
C ALA A 62 3.96 -16.71 24.97
N HIS A 63 2.97 -15.88 25.31
CA HIS A 63 1.62 -16.00 24.77
C HIS A 63 1.48 -15.22 23.46
N THR A 64 2.24 -14.13 23.33
CA THR A 64 2.15 -13.26 22.16
C THR A 64 3.52 -12.71 21.78
N LEU A 65 3.81 -12.69 20.49
CA LEU A 65 4.94 -12.01 19.88
C LEU A 65 4.42 -10.87 19.00
N VAL A 66 4.88 -9.66 19.27
CA VAL A 66 4.62 -8.49 18.45
C VAL A 66 5.87 -8.17 17.64
N LEU A 67 5.77 -8.25 16.32
CA LEU A 67 6.83 -7.89 15.38
C LEU A 67 6.60 -6.45 14.93
N ALA A 68 7.35 -5.51 15.50
CA ALA A 68 7.15 -4.08 15.28
C ALA A 68 8.24 -3.45 14.39
N GLY A 69 9.15 -4.27 13.86
CA GLY A 69 10.26 -3.86 13.01
C GLY A 69 9.80 -3.16 11.73
N LYS A 70 10.62 -2.25 11.23
CA LYS A 70 10.40 -1.53 9.96
C LYS A 70 10.74 -2.36 8.72
N ASP A 71 11.55 -3.40 8.89
CA ASP A 71 12.01 -4.28 7.83
C ASP A 71 11.14 -5.54 7.83
N GLU A 72 10.33 -5.69 6.78
CA GLU A 72 9.38 -6.77 6.65
C GLU A 72 10.07 -8.13 6.46
N SER A 73 11.22 -8.15 5.79
CA SER A 73 11.99 -9.38 5.58
C SER A 73 12.51 -9.94 6.91
N VAL A 74 12.94 -9.05 7.81
CA VAL A 74 13.31 -9.41 9.17
C VAL A 74 12.10 -9.91 9.93
N ASN A 75 10.96 -9.21 9.89
CA ASN A 75 9.76 -9.62 10.61
C ASN A 75 9.30 -11.02 10.16
N LEU A 76 9.28 -11.31 8.85
CA LEU A 76 8.92 -12.63 8.33
C LEU A 76 9.92 -13.73 8.75
N ALA A 77 11.22 -13.44 8.73
CA ALA A 77 12.22 -14.39 9.21
C ALA A 77 12.03 -14.71 10.71
N VAL A 78 11.76 -13.69 11.53
CA VAL A 78 11.50 -13.86 12.96
C VAL A 78 10.19 -14.60 13.20
N LEU A 79 9.14 -14.33 12.42
CA LEU A 79 7.87 -15.05 12.46
C LEU A 79 8.08 -16.55 12.26
N MET A 80 8.80 -16.93 11.20
CA MET A 80 9.05 -18.34 10.89
C MET A 80 9.83 -19.02 12.02
N LEU A 81 10.88 -18.36 12.53
CA LEU A 81 11.67 -18.87 13.64
C LEU A 81 10.85 -19.00 14.94
N ALA A 82 10.01 -18.00 15.24
CA ALA A 82 9.14 -18.01 16.40
C ALA A 82 8.13 -19.17 16.34
N ARG A 83 7.59 -19.48 15.16
CA ARG A 83 6.67 -20.63 14.96
C ARG A 83 7.36 -21.97 15.16
N ILE A 84 8.64 -22.10 14.78
CA ILE A 84 9.41 -23.32 15.07
C ILE A 84 9.62 -23.47 16.58
N LEU A 85 9.97 -22.38 17.28
CA LEU A 85 10.27 -22.41 18.71
C LEU A 85 9.02 -22.51 19.60
N ASN A 86 7.90 -21.94 19.15
CA ASN A 86 6.61 -21.99 19.82
C ASN A 86 5.48 -22.02 18.79
N PRO A 87 5.01 -23.21 18.38
CA PRO A 87 3.99 -23.37 17.35
C PRO A 87 2.65 -22.69 17.67
N LYS A 88 2.32 -22.53 18.96
CA LYS A 88 1.03 -22.00 19.45
C LYS A 88 1.08 -20.50 19.78
N ILE A 89 2.20 -19.83 19.56
CA ILE A 89 2.31 -18.41 19.93
C ILE A 89 1.37 -17.55 19.07
N ARG A 90 0.67 -16.59 19.68
CA ARG A 90 -0.03 -15.57 18.92
C ARG A 90 0.97 -14.58 18.31
N ILE A 91 0.89 -14.30 17.02
CA ILE A 91 1.81 -13.37 16.35
C ILE A 91 1.02 -12.16 15.84
N ILE A 92 1.41 -10.98 16.27
CA ILE A 92 0.95 -9.70 15.71
C ILE A 92 2.09 -9.17 14.86
N ASN A 93 1.90 -9.19 13.53
CA ASN A 93 2.95 -8.88 12.59
C ASN A 93 2.73 -7.51 11.93
N ARG A 94 3.69 -6.61 12.06
CA ARG A 94 3.71 -5.38 11.29
C ARG A 94 4.15 -5.68 9.86
N LEU A 95 3.24 -5.43 8.92
CA LEU A 95 3.47 -5.60 7.49
C LEU A 95 2.72 -4.51 6.72
N PHE A 96 3.42 -3.84 5.81
CA PHE A 96 2.87 -2.83 4.91
C PHE A 96 1.98 -3.46 3.84
N ASN A 97 2.41 -4.56 3.21
CA ASN A 97 1.66 -5.24 2.15
C ASN A 97 0.43 -5.95 2.73
N THR A 98 -0.74 -5.33 2.57
CA THR A 98 -2.00 -5.86 3.10
C THR A 98 -2.43 -7.15 2.41
N SER A 99 -2.15 -7.35 1.12
CA SER A 99 -2.53 -8.58 0.41
C SER A 99 -1.74 -9.81 0.88
N LEU A 100 -0.45 -9.64 1.15
CA LEU A 100 0.37 -10.68 1.78
C LEU A 100 -0.09 -10.90 3.23
N GLY A 101 -0.42 -9.82 3.93
CA GLY A 101 -1.00 -9.86 5.27
C GLY A 101 -2.25 -10.73 5.36
N ASP A 102 -3.23 -10.46 4.50
CA ASP A 102 -4.49 -11.20 4.44
C ASP A 102 -4.25 -12.69 4.17
N ARG A 103 -3.33 -13.03 3.25
CA ARG A 103 -2.95 -14.42 2.98
C ARG A 103 -2.31 -15.10 4.20
N LEU A 104 -1.42 -14.41 4.90
CA LEU A 104 -0.81 -14.94 6.13
C LEU A 104 -1.85 -15.13 7.22
N ASP A 105 -2.76 -14.17 7.41
CA ASP A 105 -3.83 -14.23 8.42
C ASP A 105 -4.81 -15.38 8.16
N HIS A 106 -5.03 -15.78 6.91
CA HIS A 106 -5.84 -16.95 6.55
C HIS A 106 -5.09 -18.28 6.62
N THR A 107 -3.77 -18.27 6.44
CA THR A 107 -2.95 -19.50 6.35
C THR A 107 -2.37 -19.91 7.70
N LEU A 108 -1.93 -18.93 8.49
CA LEU A 108 -1.28 -19.15 9.78
C LEU A 108 -2.30 -19.02 10.92
N THR A 109 -2.32 -20.01 11.80
CA THR A 109 -3.13 -19.97 13.02
C THR A 109 -2.63 -18.86 13.96
N ASP A 110 -3.53 -18.15 14.62
CA ASP A 110 -3.21 -17.08 15.60
C ASP A 110 -2.22 -16.04 15.08
N HIS A 111 -2.32 -15.69 13.79
CA HIS A 111 -1.56 -14.61 13.16
C HIS A 111 -2.49 -13.42 12.88
N THR A 112 -2.00 -12.20 13.08
CA THR A 112 -2.73 -10.99 12.74
C THR A 112 -1.78 -9.97 12.14
N THR A 113 -2.10 -9.50 10.95
CA THR A 113 -1.32 -8.48 10.28
C THR A 113 -1.82 -7.08 10.63
N MET A 114 -0.87 -6.17 10.87
CA MET A 114 -1.12 -4.76 11.12
C MET A 114 -0.30 -3.88 10.17
N SER A 115 -0.96 -3.23 9.21
CA SER A 115 -0.34 -2.24 8.32
C SER A 115 -0.48 -0.84 8.89
N VAL A 116 0.65 -0.19 9.16
CA VAL A 116 0.67 1.21 9.65
C VAL A 116 0.00 2.14 8.65
N SER A 117 0.22 1.93 7.35
CA SER A 117 -0.37 2.75 6.31
C SER A 117 -1.86 2.50 6.16
N ALA A 118 -2.32 1.24 6.22
CA ALA A 118 -3.75 0.95 6.17
C ALA A 118 -4.50 1.50 7.40
N LEU A 119 -3.88 1.48 8.57
CA LEU A 119 -4.44 2.07 9.79
C LEU A 119 -4.49 3.60 9.74
N ALA A 120 -3.44 4.24 9.19
CA ALA A 120 -3.32 5.69 9.22
C ALA A 120 -4.03 6.40 8.06
N ALA A 121 -4.07 5.79 6.87
CA ALA A 121 -4.57 6.45 5.66
C ALA A 121 -6.01 6.98 5.79
N PRO A 122 -6.97 6.26 6.41
CA PRO A 122 -8.32 6.79 6.56
C PRO A 122 -8.39 7.99 7.49
N VAL A 123 -7.64 7.99 8.59
CA VAL A 123 -7.58 9.13 9.53
C VAL A 123 -7.06 10.38 8.82
N PHE A 124 -6.01 10.25 8.00
CA PHE A 124 -5.51 11.35 7.18
C PHE A 124 -6.52 11.80 6.13
N ALA A 125 -7.22 10.87 5.47
CA ALA A 125 -8.25 11.20 4.50
C ALA A 125 -9.41 11.98 5.14
N PHE A 126 -9.85 11.57 6.33
CA PHE A 126 -10.92 12.25 7.05
C PHE A 126 -10.52 13.64 7.52
N ALA A 127 -9.31 13.80 8.06
CA ALA A 127 -8.77 15.11 8.42
C ALA A 127 -8.70 16.05 7.20
N ALA A 128 -8.28 15.54 6.03
CA ALA A 128 -8.23 16.33 4.80
C ALA A 128 -9.61 16.72 4.25
N LEU A 129 -10.65 15.93 4.54
CA LEU A 129 -12.03 16.22 4.15
C LEU A 129 -12.71 17.23 5.09
N GLY A 130 -12.01 17.74 6.10
CA GLY A 130 -12.54 18.68 7.08
C GLY A 130 -13.33 18.02 8.22
N ASN A 131 -13.38 16.68 8.26
CA ASN A 131 -14.04 15.96 9.33
C ASN A 131 -13.06 15.73 10.49
N HIS A 132 -13.48 16.11 11.70
CA HIS A 132 -12.83 15.77 12.96
C HIS A 132 -13.06 14.30 13.30
N ALA A 133 -12.61 13.39 12.45
CA ALA A 133 -12.77 11.97 12.70
C ALA A 133 -11.91 11.56 13.91
N ILE A 134 -12.58 11.06 14.95
CA ILE A 134 -11.96 10.51 16.16
C ILE A 134 -11.55 9.05 15.96
N GLY A 135 -12.06 8.39 14.92
CA GLY A 135 -11.76 6.99 14.61
C GLY A 135 -12.38 6.51 13.31
N GLN A 136 -12.41 5.19 13.14
CA GLN A 136 -12.98 4.54 11.97
C GLN A 136 -13.58 3.19 12.31
N LEU A 137 -14.58 2.78 11.54
CA LEU A 137 -15.15 1.43 11.56
C LEU A 137 -15.06 0.82 10.17
N ARG A 138 -14.68 -0.47 10.07
CA ARG A 138 -14.73 -1.21 8.80
C ARG A 138 -15.99 -2.06 8.79
N LEU A 139 -16.96 -1.67 7.96
CA LEU A 139 -18.26 -2.34 7.83
C LEU A 139 -18.49 -2.69 6.36
N TYR A 140 -18.81 -3.96 6.06
CA TYR A 140 -19.05 -4.43 4.68
C TYR A 140 -17.98 -3.98 3.67
N ASN A 141 -16.71 -4.06 4.07
CA ASN A 141 -15.55 -3.63 3.29
C ASN A 141 -15.49 -2.12 2.96
N GLN A 142 -16.25 -1.30 3.67
CA GLN A 142 -16.18 0.16 3.61
C GLN A 142 -15.64 0.72 4.92
N THR A 143 -14.88 1.82 4.82
CA THR A 143 -14.35 2.53 5.98
C THR A 143 -15.25 3.71 6.33
N TRP A 144 -15.87 3.63 7.49
CA TRP A 144 -16.82 4.62 7.99
C TRP A 144 -16.10 5.53 8.99
N PRO A 145 -15.96 6.85 8.72
CA PRO A 145 -15.40 7.80 9.68
C PRO A 145 -16.28 7.91 10.91
N MET A 146 -15.67 7.72 12.08
CA MET A 146 -16.29 7.99 13.36
C MET A 146 -15.95 9.43 13.78
N HIS A 147 -16.95 10.21 14.19
CA HIS A 147 -16.79 11.57 14.72
C HIS A 147 -17.80 11.84 15.83
N GLU A 148 -17.50 12.88 16.62
CA GLU A 148 -18.42 13.42 17.61
C GLU A 148 -19.24 14.54 16.94
N GLU A 149 -20.57 14.43 17.01
CA GLU A 149 -21.50 15.46 16.55
C GLU A 149 -22.13 16.15 17.76
N LEU A 150 -21.96 17.47 17.85
CA LEU A 150 -22.55 18.31 18.90
C LEU A 150 -23.85 18.93 18.39
N ILE A 151 -24.95 18.70 19.11
CA ILE A 151 -26.24 19.30 18.78
C ILE A 151 -26.26 20.74 19.28
N ASP A 152 -26.01 21.69 18.38
CA ASP A 152 -26.20 23.12 18.66
C ASP A 152 -27.62 23.60 18.31
N ARG A 153 -27.89 24.90 18.49
CA ARG A 153 -29.20 25.51 18.25
C ARG A 153 -29.65 25.50 16.79
N ASN A 154 -28.72 25.38 15.84
CA ASN A 154 -28.97 25.40 14.41
C ASN A 154 -28.79 24.02 13.77
N HIS A 155 -28.57 22.98 14.58
CA HIS A 155 -28.24 21.66 14.11
C HIS A 155 -29.45 20.99 13.41
N PRO A 156 -29.29 20.37 12.22
CA PRO A 156 -30.41 19.77 11.46
C PRO A 156 -31.16 18.64 12.18
N TRP A 157 -30.54 18.04 13.19
CA TRP A 157 -31.12 16.96 13.99
C TRP A 157 -31.77 17.43 15.30
N LEU A 158 -31.73 18.73 15.62
CA LEU A 158 -32.38 19.27 16.81
C LEU A 158 -33.88 18.91 16.81
N GLY A 159 -34.38 18.36 17.91
CA GLY A 159 -35.78 17.92 18.06
C GLY A 159 -36.13 16.61 17.34
N ARG A 160 -35.23 16.00 16.57
CA ARG A 160 -35.46 14.67 15.99
C ARG A 160 -35.40 13.59 17.07
N LYS A 161 -36.19 12.54 16.91
CA LYS A 161 -36.12 11.35 17.76
C LYS A 161 -34.83 10.59 17.48
N ILE A 162 -34.11 10.15 18.51
CA ILE A 162 -32.87 9.37 18.36
C ILE A 162 -33.12 8.09 17.55
N ALA A 163 -34.28 7.45 17.74
CA ALA A 163 -34.71 6.28 16.96
C ALA A 163 -34.68 6.52 15.43
N SER A 164 -35.02 7.74 14.97
CA SER A 164 -35.00 8.05 13.54
C SER A 164 -33.58 8.05 12.94
N LEU A 165 -32.57 8.37 13.76
CA LEU A 165 -31.17 8.29 13.36
C LEU A 165 -30.64 6.86 13.45
N TRP A 166 -31.17 6.06 14.38
CA TRP A 166 -30.85 4.65 14.53
C TRP A 166 -31.30 3.83 13.31
N ASP A 167 -32.44 4.17 12.72
CA ASP A 167 -33.00 3.50 11.55
C ASP A 167 -32.36 3.96 10.22
N ASP A 168 -31.60 5.05 10.23
CA ASP A 168 -30.96 5.60 9.02
C ASP A 168 -29.69 4.82 8.66
N ARG A 169 -29.73 4.09 7.54
CA ARG A 169 -28.58 3.31 7.04
C ARG A 169 -27.37 4.15 6.61
N SER A 170 -27.48 5.47 6.55
CA SER A 170 -26.35 6.37 6.27
C SER A 170 -25.59 6.79 7.52
N VAL A 171 -26.15 6.55 8.71
CA VAL A 171 -25.58 6.91 10.01
C VAL A 171 -25.62 5.71 10.93
N MET A 172 -24.46 5.29 11.42
CA MET A 172 -24.37 4.32 12.50
C MET A 172 -24.18 5.05 13.82
N LEU A 173 -25.18 5.01 14.69
CA LEU A 173 -25.08 5.54 16.03
C LEU A 173 -24.28 4.59 16.92
N ILE A 174 -23.20 5.09 17.54
CA ILE A 174 -22.30 4.29 18.38
C ILE A 174 -22.52 4.61 19.85
N TYR A 175 -22.63 5.90 20.18
CA TYR A 175 -22.81 6.35 21.55
C TYR A 175 -23.59 7.65 21.62
N TYR A 176 -24.28 7.87 22.74
CA TYR A 176 -25.04 9.08 23.04
C TYR A 176 -24.68 9.58 24.43
N ILE A 177 -24.37 10.87 24.52
CA ILE A 177 -24.04 11.56 25.76
C ILE A 177 -25.04 12.73 25.89
N PRO A 178 -26.06 12.60 26.75
CA PRO A 178 -27.06 13.63 26.94
C PRO A 178 -26.49 14.84 27.68
N ALA A 179 -26.96 16.05 27.35
CA ALA A 179 -26.61 17.27 28.09
C ALA A 179 -27.26 17.36 29.47
N ALA A 180 -28.47 16.81 29.61
CA ALA A 180 -29.23 16.78 30.85
C ALA A 180 -29.88 15.40 31.01
N ASP A 181 -30.08 14.92 32.24
CA ASP A 181 -30.68 13.61 32.54
C ASP A 181 -29.94 12.41 31.90
N PRO A 182 -28.97 11.81 32.62
CA PRO A 182 -28.17 10.70 32.13
C PRO A 182 -29.03 9.50 31.74
N ILE A 183 -28.91 9.10 30.48
CA ILE A 183 -29.56 7.91 29.94
C ILE A 183 -28.61 7.24 28.95
N ASP A 184 -28.59 5.92 28.93
CA ASP A 184 -27.85 5.19 27.90
C ASP A 184 -28.55 5.30 26.54
N LEU A 185 -27.78 5.07 25.47
CA LEU A 185 -28.27 5.16 24.10
C LEU A 185 -29.48 4.26 23.82
N VAL A 186 -29.45 3.00 24.27
CA VAL A 186 -30.52 2.03 23.96
C VAL A 186 -31.81 2.46 24.64
N SER A 187 -31.75 2.83 25.92
CA SER A 187 -32.89 3.38 26.65
C SER A 187 -33.43 4.67 26.02
N ALA A 188 -32.55 5.54 25.53
CA ALA A 188 -32.94 6.78 24.87
C ALA A 188 -33.70 6.52 23.55
N VAL A 189 -33.27 5.51 22.79
CA VAL A 189 -33.95 5.06 21.56
C VAL A 189 -35.34 4.48 21.89
N VAL A 190 -35.42 3.56 22.84
CA VAL A 190 -36.69 2.89 23.22
C VAL A 190 -37.71 3.87 23.78
N LYS A 191 -37.27 4.83 24.62
CA LYS A 191 -38.15 5.87 25.18
C LYS A 191 -38.50 6.98 24.17
N GLY A 192 -38.00 6.91 22.94
CA GLY A 192 -38.30 7.87 21.88
C GLY A 192 -37.78 9.28 22.17
N ARG A 193 -36.64 9.38 22.89
CA ARG A 193 -36.05 10.66 23.30
C ARG A 193 -35.71 11.50 22.08
N GLN A 194 -35.92 12.81 22.21
CA GLN A 194 -35.57 13.80 21.19
C GLN A 194 -34.23 14.44 21.51
N LEU A 195 -33.47 14.76 20.47
CA LEU A 195 -32.18 15.44 20.61
C LEU A 195 -32.37 16.87 21.07
N GLN A 196 -31.60 17.25 22.09
CA GLN A 196 -31.63 18.56 22.71
C GLN A 196 -30.31 19.30 22.49
N VAL A 197 -30.33 20.63 22.67
CA VAL A 197 -29.12 21.45 22.57
C VAL A 197 -28.13 21.02 23.64
N GLY A 198 -26.89 20.76 23.22
CA GLY A 198 -25.78 20.30 24.07
C GLY A 198 -25.58 18.79 24.08
N ASP A 199 -26.55 18.02 23.55
CA ASP A 199 -26.37 16.58 23.38
C ASP A 199 -25.19 16.30 22.45
N ARG A 200 -24.45 15.22 22.73
CA ARG A 200 -23.32 14.77 21.92
C ARG A 200 -23.57 13.35 21.46
N LEU A 201 -23.26 13.10 20.19
CA LEU A 201 -23.42 11.80 19.56
C LEU A 201 -22.07 11.35 19.02
N ILE A 202 -21.69 10.11 19.29
CA ILE A 202 -20.61 9.46 18.56
C ILE A 202 -21.25 8.65 17.45
N ILE A 203 -20.97 9.04 16.21
CA ILE A 203 -21.56 8.42 15.02
C ILE A 203 -20.48 8.02 14.03
N ALA A 204 -20.78 7.00 13.23
CA ALA A 204 -20.06 6.74 12.00
C ALA A 204 -20.96 7.01 10.79
N SER A 205 -20.49 7.83 9.85
CA SER A 205 -21.27 8.20 8.67
C SER A 205 -20.81 7.42 7.45
N LYS A 206 -21.75 7.13 6.53
CA LYS A 206 -21.40 6.51 5.26
C LYS A 206 -20.45 7.45 4.50
N PRO A 207 -19.30 6.98 4.00
CA PRO A 207 -18.37 7.83 3.29
C PRO A 207 -19.04 8.36 2.02
N SER A 208 -19.42 9.64 2.02
CA SER A 208 -19.90 10.34 0.83
C SER A 208 -18.79 11.26 0.35
N VAL A 209 -18.04 10.81 -0.65
CA VAL A 209 -17.12 11.70 -1.36
C VAL A 209 -17.99 12.59 -2.24
N ARG A 210 -18.35 13.79 -1.76
CA ARG A 210 -18.87 14.84 -2.63
C ARG A 210 -17.77 15.19 -3.63
N THR A 211 -17.79 14.53 -4.79
CA THR A 211 -16.96 14.90 -5.92
C THR A 211 -17.47 16.25 -6.40
N ARG A 212 -16.86 17.33 -5.88
CA ARG A 212 -16.98 18.65 -6.50
C ARG A 212 -16.52 18.44 -7.94
N ARG A 213 -17.45 18.49 -8.90
CA ARG A 213 -17.18 18.39 -10.35
C ARG A 213 -16.10 19.42 -10.67
N GLN A 214 -14.84 19.02 -10.63
CA GLN A 214 -13.74 19.83 -11.12
C GLN A 214 -13.71 19.61 -12.63
N SER A 215 -13.83 20.72 -13.35
CA SER A 215 -13.84 20.82 -14.81
C SER A 215 -12.78 19.91 -15.45
N LEU A 216 -13.13 19.31 -16.59
CA LEU A 216 -12.29 18.42 -17.41
C LEU A 216 -10.87 18.96 -17.64
N ILE A 217 -10.69 20.28 -17.61
CA ILE A 217 -9.42 21.00 -17.75
C ILE A 217 -8.42 20.63 -16.63
N HIS A 218 -8.89 20.37 -15.41
CA HIS A 218 -8.01 20.01 -14.29
C HIS A 218 -7.52 18.55 -14.37
N ASN A 219 -8.30 17.65 -15.00
CA ASN A 219 -7.86 16.27 -15.26
C ASN A 219 -6.78 16.23 -16.34
N PHE A 220 -6.86 17.07 -17.37
CA PHE A 220 -5.81 17.20 -18.40
C PHE A 220 -4.47 17.63 -17.80
N PHE A 221 -4.49 18.63 -16.90
CA PHE A 221 -3.28 19.04 -16.17
C PHE A 221 -2.78 17.99 -15.17
N LYS A 222 -3.67 17.19 -14.55
CA LYS A 222 -3.27 16.06 -13.69
C LYS A 222 -2.63 14.91 -14.47
N ILE A 223 -3.07 14.64 -15.70
CA ILE A 223 -2.43 13.66 -16.59
C ILE A 223 -1.02 14.14 -16.94
N PHE A 224 -0.86 15.42 -17.26
CA PHE A 224 0.45 16.03 -17.55
C PHE A 224 1.38 16.06 -16.30
N ALA A 225 0.83 16.33 -15.12
CA ALA A 225 1.56 16.30 -13.85
C ALA A 225 1.93 14.87 -13.41
N ARG A 226 1.05 13.88 -13.64
CA ARG A 226 1.35 12.46 -13.42
C ARG A 226 2.41 11.94 -14.39
N LEU A 227 2.44 12.41 -15.64
CA LEU A 227 3.54 12.13 -16.59
C LEU A 227 4.90 12.57 -16.03
N ARG A 228 4.98 13.77 -15.42
CA ARG A 228 6.21 14.27 -14.79
C ARG A 228 6.62 13.50 -13.54
N GLN A 229 5.67 12.90 -12.80
CA GLN A 229 5.99 12.05 -11.65
C GLN A 229 6.37 10.62 -12.08
N PHE A 230 5.81 10.13 -13.19
CA PHE A 230 6.17 8.87 -13.85
C PHE A 230 7.60 8.91 -14.45
N GLN A 231 8.09 10.10 -14.78
CA GLN A 231 9.47 10.34 -15.23
C GLN A 231 10.55 10.04 -14.18
N ARG A 232 10.26 9.64 -12.93
CA ARG A 232 11.32 9.23 -11.98
C ARG A 232 11.55 7.72 -11.88
N HIS A 233 10.54 6.90 -12.18
CA HIS A 233 10.70 5.43 -12.27
C HIS A 233 10.81 4.93 -13.73
N SER A 234 10.31 5.71 -14.70
CA SER A 234 10.27 5.31 -16.11
C SER A 234 11.42 5.89 -16.95
N LYS A 235 12.43 6.57 -16.36
CA LYS A 235 13.54 7.14 -17.16
C LYS A 235 14.21 6.10 -18.04
N SER A 236 14.54 4.94 -17.48
CA SER A 236 15.20 3.86 -18.22
C SER A 236 14.30 3.28 -19.32
N ALA A 237 13.01 3.08 -19.04
CA ALA A 237 12.06 2.55 -20.02
C ALA A 237 11.75 3.54 -21.15
N VAL A 238 11.63 4.84 -20.85
CA VAL A 238 11.41 5.90 -21.84
C VAL A 238 12.64 6.10 -22.71
N ILE A 239 13.85 6.10 -22.12
CA ILE A 239 15.10 6.20 -22.88
C ILE A 239 15.26 5.00 -23.82
N LEU A 240 14.93 3.79 -23.38
CA LEU A 240 15.01 2.58 -24.21
C LEU A 240 14.01 2.60 -25.38
N ASN A 241 12.75 2.99 -25.13
CA ASN A 241 11.76 3.11 -26.21
C ASN A 241 12.12 4.21 -27.21
N LEU A 242 12.68 5.34 -26.73
CA LEU A 242 13.17 6.40 -27.60
C LEU A 242 14.37 5.93 -28.44
N ALA A 243 15.30 5.19 -27.83
CA ALA A 243 16.44 4.59 -28.53
C ALA A 243 15.97 3.63 -29.64
N LEU A 244 14.99 2.76 -29.37
CA LEU A 244 14.40 1.88 -30.38
C LEU A 244 13.84 2.66 -31.58
N LEU A 245 13.09 3.73 -31.31
CA LEU A 245 12.45 4.55 -32.35
C LEU A 245 13.50 5.29 -33.20
N VAL A 246 14.57 5.80 -32.57
CA VAL A 246 15.71 6.39 -33.28
C VAL A 246 16.45 5.35 -34.12
N THR A 247 16.70 4.14 -33.59
CA THR A 247 17.33 3.04 -34.33
C THR A 247 16.52 2.65 -35.57
N VAL A 248 15.19 2.53 -35.45
CA VAL A 248 14.28 2.29 -36.58
C VAL A 248 14.39 3.44 -37.59
N LEU A 249 14.29 4.69 -37.14
CA LEU A 249 14.30 5.85 -38.02
C LEU A 249 15.64 6.02 -38.78
N VAL A 250 16.77 5.87 -38.10
CA VAL A 250 18.10 5.91 -38.73
C VAL A 250 18.22 4.81 -39.78
N CYS A 251 17.81 3.58 -39.47
CA CYS A 251 17.87 2.47 -40.40
C CYS A 251 16.97 2.68 -41.62
N THR A 252 15.74 3.16 -41.41
CA THR A 252 14.80 3.47 -42.51
C THR A 252 15.34 4.58 -43.41
N ILE A 253 15.94 5.64 -42.85
CA ILE A 253 16.57 6.72 -43.63
C ILE A 253 17.77 6.20 -44.43
N THR A 254 18.64 5.37 -43.82
CA THR A 254 19.78 4.76 -44.51
C THR A 254 19.32 3.91 -45.69
N TYR A 255 18.23 3.14 -45.54
CA TYR A 255 17.69 2.32 -46.63
C TYR A 255 17.03 3.12 -47.76
N ILE A 256 16.31 4.20 -47.43
CA ILE A 256 15.75 5.13 -48.43
C ILE A 256 16.86 5.84 -49.21
N SER A 257 17.93 6.26 -48.52
CA SER A 257 19.04 6.99 -49.14
C SER A 257 19.86 6.15 -50.13
N ILE A 258 19.79 4.82 -50.03
CA ILE A 258 20.62 3.92 -50.85
C ILE A 258 19.81 3.31 -51.99
N ASN A 259 18.52 3.06 -51.78
CA ASN A 259 17.62 2.50 -52.79
C ASN A 259 16.49 3.49 -53.10
N LEU A 260 16.80 4.49 -53.93
CA LEU A 260 15.90 5.57 -54.34
C LEU A 260 14.61 5.11 -55.06
N ASN A 261 14.52 3.84 -55.46
CA ASN A 261 13.36 3.26 -56.16
C ASN A 261 12.30 2.61 -55.23
N ASN A 262 12.53 2.53 -53.91
CA ASN A 262 11.58 1.91 -52.98
C ASN A 262 10.67 2.95 -52.32
N SER A 263 9.40 2.59 -52.10
CA SER A 263 8.47 3.41 -51.33
C SER A 263 8.93 3.49 -49.87
N PHE A 264 8.66 4.62 -49.21
CA PHE A 264 8.88 4.80 -47.76
C PHE A 264 8.30 3.64 -46.93
N VAL A 265 7.13 3.15 -47.35
CA VAL A 265 6.43 2.04 -46.68
C VAL A 265 7.24 0.74 -46.75
N ASP A 266 7.85 0.46 -47.91
CA ASP A 266 8.64 -0.76 -48.12
C ASP A 266 9.95 -0.70 -47.33
N SER A 267 10.59 0.47 -47.27
CA SER A 267 11.80 0.67 -46.45
C SER A 267 11.52 0.55 -44.95
N LEU A 268 10.36 1.02 -44.49
CA LEU A 268 9.95 0.89 -43.09
C LEU A 268 9.61 -0.57 -42.75
N TYR A 269 8.85 -1.26 -43.62
CA TYR A 269 8.55 -2.68 -43.48
C TYR A 269 9.82 -3.52 -43.42
N PHE A 270 10.76 -3.25 -44.32
CA PHE A 270 12.07 -3.91 -44.35
C PHE A 270 12.86 -3.64 -43.06
N THR A 271 12.92 -2.39 -42.62
CA THR A 271 13.64 -1.99 -41.39
C THR A 271 13.11 -2.72 -40.16
N VAL A 272 11.78 -2.79 -40.00
CA VAL A 272 11.14 -3.47 -38.88
C VAL A 272 11.46 -4.96 -38.93
N GLY A 273 11.33 -5.61 -40.09
CA GLY A 273 11.65 -7.03 -40.26
C GLY A 273 13.11 -7.38 -39.94
N MET A 274 14.05 -6.47 -40.24
CA MET A 274 15.46 -6.65 -39.87
C MET A 274 15.70 -6.45 -38.37
N ILE A 275 15.15 -5.39 -37.77
CA ILE A 275 15.33 -5.12 -36.32
C ILE A 275 14.74 -6.22 -35.44
N THR A 276 13.63 -6.83 -35.85
CA THR A 276 13.01 -7.95 -35.13
C THR A 276 13.62 -9.31 -35.45
N GLY A 277 14.54 -9.38 -36.42
CA GLY A 277 15.11 -10.65 -36.89
C GLY A 277 14.12 -11.58 -37.59
N ALA A 278 12.96 -11.06 -38.01
CA ALA A 278 11.90 -11.85 -38.65
C ALA A 278 12.19 -12.14 -40.13
N GLY A 279 13.19 -11.48 -40.72
CA GLY A 279 13.51 -11.57 -42.14
C GLY A 279 12.55 -10.72 -42.97
N GLY A 280 13.11 -9.85 -43.81
CA GLY A 280 12.37 -9.00 -44.75
C GLY A 280 12.60 -9.45 -46.19
N ASN A 281 12.47 -8.53 -47.14
CA ASN A 281 12.79 -8.77 -48.56
C ASN A 281 14.31 -8.94 -48.78
N GLU A 282 14.83 -10.13 -48.48
CA GLU A 282 16.25 -10.51 -48.42
C GLU A 282 17.05 -10.15 -49.67
N LYS A 283 16.39 -10.10 -50.83
CA LYS A 283 16.99 -9.71 -52.12
C LYS A 283 17.65 -8.33 -52.08
N ILE A 284 17.12 -7.40 -51.28
CA ILE A 284 17.65 -6.03 -51.14
C ILE A 284 18.96 -6.04 -50.35
N ALA A 285 19.08 -6.88 -49.31
CA ALA A 285 20.30 -7.01 -48.52
C ALA A 285 21.37 -7.85 -49.22
N GLU A 286 20.98 -8.87 -49.99
CA GLU A 286 21.90 -9.75 -50.73
C GLU A 286 22.64 -9.03 -51.86
N GLN A 287 21.95 -8.13 -52.57
CA GLN A 287 22.51 -7.34 -53.66
C GLN A 287 23.25 -6.07 -53.18
N ALA A 288 23.22 -5.80 -51.87
CA ALA A 288 23.83 -4.61 -51.30
C ALA A 288 25.37 -4.72 -51.19
N PRO A 289 26.10 -3.59 -51.30
CA PRO A 289 27.53 -3.49 -50.99
C PRO A 289 27.88 -4.09 -49.61
N GLY A 290 29.10 -4.64 -49.49
CA GLY A 290 29.55 -5.32 -48.27
C GLY A 290 29.46 -4.47 -47.00
N SER A 291 29.62 -3.16 -47.10
CA SER A 291 29.45 -2.21 -45.98
C SER A 291 28.02 -2.20 -45.42
N ILE A 292 27.00 -2.34 -46.27
CA ILE A 292 25.59 -2.36 -45.87
C ILE A 292 25.25 -3.69 -45.21
N LYS A 293 25.83 -4.79 -45.68
CA LYS A 293 25.68 -6.11 -45.05
C LYS A 293 26.19 -6.08 -43.61
N ILE A 294 27.37 -5.49 -43.38
CA ILE A 294 27.93 -5.31 -42.04
C ILE A 294 27.03 -4.43 -41.17
N PHE A 295 26.59 -3.28 -41.68
CA PHE A 295 25.66 -2.38 -40.98
C PHE A 295 24.37 -3.09 -40.58
N THR A 296 23.80 -3.86 -41.50
CA THR A 296 22.56 -4.59 -41.31
C THR A 296 22.70 -5.68 -40.25
N SER A 297 23.79 -6.45 -40.27
CA SER A 297 24.08 -7.45 -39.23
C SER A 297 24.22 -6.82 -37.84
N ILE A 298 24.87 -5.67 -37.72
CA ILE A 298 24.98 -4.93 -36.45
C ILE A 298 23.59 -4.47 -35.98
N MET A 299 22.77 -3.93 -36.87
CA MET A 299 21.44 -3.44 -36.56
C MET A 299 20.46 -4.56 -36.16
N MET A 300 20.58 -5.76 -36.74
CA MET A 300 19.81 -6.93 -36.31
C MET A 300 20.14 -7.35 -34.86
N LEU A 301 21.43 -7.35 -34.50
CA LEU A 301 21.88 -7.68 -33.14
C LEU A 301 21.39 -6.65 -32.12
N VAL A 302 21.56 -5.36 -32.43
CA VAL A 302 21.10 -4.26 -31.58
C VAL A 302 19.57 -4.26 -31.44
N GLY A 303 18.86 -4.47 -32.55
CA GLY A 303 17.40 -4.56 -32.58
C GLY A 303 16.85 -5.69 -31.69
N THR A 304 17.41 -6.88 -31.83
CA THR A 304 17.03 -8.06 -31.02
C THR A 304 17.23 -7.80 -29.53
N ALA A 305 18.37 -7.21 -29.15
CA ALA A 305 18.65 -6.87 -27.75
C ALA A 305 17.64 -5.85 -27.20
N ILE A 306 17.35 -4.78 -27.95
CA ILE A 306 16.41 -3.74 -27.51
C ILE A 306 14.99 -4.30 -27.39
N VAL A 307 14.52 -5.09 -28.38
CA VAL A 307 13.19 -5.72 -28.35
C VAL A 307 13.06 -6.67 -27.15
N GLY A 308 14.08 -7.49 -26.87
CA GLY A 308 14.10 -8.38 -25.71
C GLY A 308 14.01 -7.62 -24.38
N ILE A 309 14.74 -6.51 -24.23
CA ILE A 309 14.68 -5.67 -23.03
C ILE A 309 13.32 -4.97 -22.94
N CYS A 310 12.76 -4.47 -24.05
CA CYS A 310 11.42 -3.90 -24.10
C CYS A 310 10.35 -4.91 -23.67
N TYR A 311 10.43 -6.16 -24.12
CA TYR A 311 9.52 -7.22 -23.70
C TYR A 311 9.63 -7.51 -22.20
N ALA A 312 10.85 -7.63 -21.66
CA ALA A 312 11.08 -7.83 -20.23
C ALA A 312 10.49 -6.70 -19.39
N LEU A 313 10.71 -5.44 -19.79
CA LEU A 313 10.15 -4.27 -19.10
C LEU A 313 8.62 -4.19 -19.20
N LEU A 314 8.05 -4.56 -20.35
CA LEU A 314 6.61 -4.58 -20.54
C LEU A 314 5.97 -5.67 -19.67
N ASN A 315 6.60 -6.85 -19.60
CA ASN A 315 6.18 -7.93 -18.73
C ASN A 315 6.25 -7.51 -17.25
N ASP A 316 7.36 -6.90 -16.82
CA ASP A 316 7.51 -6.34 -15.46
C ASP A 316 6.47 -5.25 -15.16
N PHE A 317 6.10 -4.43 -16.15
CA PHE A 317 5.07 -3.41 -16.00
C PHE A 317 3.66 -4.02 -15.87
N VAL A 318 3.31 -4.98 -16.72
CA VAL A 318 2.00 -5.66 -16.70
C VAL A 318 1.84 -6.50 -15.43
N LEU A 319 2.90 -7.20 -15.00
CA LEU A 319 2.89 -7.96 -13.76
C LEU A 319 2.94 -7.03 -12.54
N GLY A 320 3.79 -6.00 -12.56
CA GLY A 320 3.92 -5.03 -11.48
C GLY A 320 2.65 -4.22 -11.21
N THR A 321 1.82 -4.00 -12.23
CA THR A 321 0.51 -3.34 -12.08
C THR A 321 -0.62 -4.26 -11.60
N ARG A 322 -0.44 -5.59 -11.68
CA ARG A 322 -1.39 -6.58 -11.12
C ARG A 322 -1.08 -7.01 -9.68
N PHE A 323 0.07 -6.60 -9.14
CA PHE A 323 0.50 -6.89 -7.77
C PHE A 323 0.61 -5.65 -6.86
N GLN A 324 0.04 -4.51 -7.27
CA GLN A 324 -0.22 -3.37 -6.39
C GLN A 324 -1.69 -3.32 -5.98
#